data_AF-A0A1W5CSR7-F1
#
_entry.id   AF-A0A1W5CSR7-F1
#
_cell.length_a   1.000
_cell.length_b   1.000
_cell.length_c   1.000
_cell.angle_alpha   90.00
_cell.angle_beta   90.00
_cell.angle_gamma   90.00
#
_symmetry.space_group_name_H-M   'P 1'
#
loop_
_entity.id
_entity.type
_entity.pdbx_description
1 polymer ?
#
loop_
_entity_poly.entity_id
_entity_poly.type
_entity_poly.pdbx_seq_one_letter_code
_entity_poly.pdbx_strand_id
1 'polypeptide(L)'
;MDGVAYTTGSDLDRDHKEIHFSLAYIARIPAALREAEIMGVLVHEMVHCWQWAGLGTAPGGLIEGVADFVRLKAGLSPPHWKKEAGGDWDAGYQHTGYFLEWVEGRFGEGSVQRVNARLRGKEYVEGEFWEGLFGKGVEELWAEYGRSLKNGGEEAGGVTDEELVLVER
;
A
#
# COMPACT_ATOMS: atom_id res chain seq x y z
N MET A 1 -23.49 -7.23 -6.71
CA MET A 1 -22.31 -6.33 -6.72
C MET A 1 -21.16 -7.11 -7.34
N ASP A 2 -20.46 -6.49 -8.27
CA ASP A 2 -19.31 -7.10 -8.98
C ASP A 2 -17.95 -6.79 -8.33
N GLY A 3 -17.95 -6.13 -7.14
CA GLY A 3 -16.74 -5.82 -6.37
C GLY A 3 -16.21 -7.00 -5.54
N VAL A 4 -14.95 -6.88 -5.09
CA VAL A 4 -14.28 -7.87 -4.22
C VAL A 4 -14.82 -7.77 -2.80
N ALA A 5 -14.63 -6.63 -2.16
CA ALA A 5 -15.16 -6.27 -0.86
C ALA A 5 -15.37 -4.75 -0.78
N TYR A 6 -16.02 -4.29 0.27
CA TYR A 6 -16.08 -2.88 0.63
C TYR A 6 -16.39 -2.70 2.11
N THR A 7 -15.98 -1.56 2.65
CA THR A 7 -16.29 -1.10 3.99
C THR A 7 -17.29 0.04 3.94
N THR A 8 -18.36 -0.05 4.74
CA THR A 8 -19.38 1.00 4.84
C THR A 8 -19.72 1.31 6.29
N GLY A 9 -20.31 2.48 6.52
CA GLY A 9 -20.91 2.83 7.81
C GLY A 9 -22.42 2.55 7.85
N SER A 10 -23.01 2.64 9.04
CA SER A 10 -24.47 2.69 9.20
C SER A 10 -24.99 4.13 9.13
N ASP A 11 -26.20 4.33 8.61
CA ASP A 11 -26.90 5.61 8.66
C ASP A 11 -27.23 6.06 10.09
N LEU A 12 -27.23 5.13 11.05
CA LEU A 12 -27.58 5.38 12.45
C LEU A 12 -26.41 5.99 13.24
N ASP A 13 -25.17 5.63 12.91
CA ASP A 13 -23.97 6.04 13.61
C ASP A 13 -22.71 5.74 12.76
N ARG A 14 -21.80 6.70 12.66
CA ARG A 14 -20.54 6.61 11.91
C ARG A 14 -19.51 5.66 12.54
N ASP A 15 -19.68 5.31 13.81
CA ASP A 15 -18.84 4.36 14.54
C ASP A 15 -19.23 2.90 14.24
N HIS A 16 -20.42 2.66 13.70
CA HIS A 16 -20.78 1.36 13.15
C HIS A 16 -20.11 1.17 11.79
N LYS A 17 -19.29 0.12 11.67
CA LYS A 17 -18.60 -0.28 10.43
C LYS A 17 -19.01 -1.68 10.03
N GLU A 18 -19.25 -1.87 8.76
CA GLU A 18 -19.56 -3.15 8.15
C GLU A 18 -18.57 -3.45 7.03
N ILE A 19 -18.07 -4.68 7.00
CA ILE A 19 -17.23 -5.19 5.90
C ILE A 19 -18.07 -6.20 5.14
N HIS A 20 -18.27 -5.96 3.85
CA HIS A 20 -19.01 -6.82 2.95
C HIS A 20 -18.04 -7.50 2.00
N PHE A 21 -18.04 -8.84 1.94
CA PHE A 21 -17.12 -9.61 1.12
C PHE A 21 -17.90 -10.51 0.14
N SER A 22 -17.59 -10.38 -1.16
CA SER A 22 -18.21 -11.14 -2.23
C SER A 22 -17.94 -12.64 -2.14
N LEU A 23 -19.00 -13.43 -1.91
CA LEU A 23 -18.95 -14.89 -1.99
C LEU A 23 -18.53 -15.39 -3.38
N ALA A 24 -18.91 -14.66 -4.44
CA ALA A 24 -18.53 -15.00 -5.80
C ALA A 24 -17.03 -14.84 -6.03
N TYR A 25 -16.40 -13.84 -5.40
CA TYR A 25 -14.95 -13.69 -5.41
C TYR A 25 -14.28 -14.82 -4.61
N ILE A 26 -14.73 -15.07 -3.37
CA ILE A 26 -14.20 -16.14 -2.50
C ILE A 26 -14.21 -17.50 -3.21
N ALA A 27 -15.29 -17.82 -3.91
CA ALA A 27 -15.44 -19.07 -4.65
C ALA A 27 -14.43 -19.24 -5.79
N ARG A 28 -13.89 -18.14 -6.34
CA ARG A 28 -12.90 -18.15 -7.42
C ARG A 28 -11.45 -18.21 -6.94
N ILE A 29 -11.19 -18.02 -5.64
CA ILE A 29 -9.83 -18.05 -5.10
C ILE A 29 -9.30 -19.49 -5.11
N PRO A 30 -8.12 -19.74 -5.72
CA PRO A 30 -7.46 -21.04 -5.66
C PRO A 30 -7.30 -21.52 -4.22
N ALA A 31 -7.54 -22.81 -3.96
CA ALA A 31 -7.53 -23.35 -2.60
C ALA A 31 -6.22 -23.05 -1.84
N ALA A 32 -5.07 -23.10 -2.52
CA ALA A 32 -3.76 -22.81 -1.95
C ALA A 32 -3.56 -21.35 -1.52
N LEU A 33 -4.32 -20.41 -2.07
CA LEU A 33 -4.21 -18.97 -1.78
C LEU A 33 -5.37 -18.45 -0.93
N ARG A 34 -6.41 -19.26 -0.71
CA ARG A 34 -7.70 -18.82 -0.16
C ARG A 34 -7.58 -18.15 1.20
N GLU A 35 -6.87 -18.78 2.13
CA GLU A 35 -6.72 -18.24 3.49
C GLU A 35 -5.99 -16.90 3.48
N ALA A 36 -4.84 -16.83 2.80
CA ALA A 36 -4.05 -15.60 2.70
C ALA A 36 -4.79 -14.47 1.97
N GLU A 37 -5.53 -14.78 0.90
CA GLU A 37 -6.29 -13.78 0.16
C GLU A 37 -7.48 -13.26 0.97
N ILE A 38 -8.23 -14.15 1.63
CA ILE A 38 -9.35 -13.73 2.51
C ILE A 38 -8.83 -12.85 3.63
N MET A 39 -7.75 -13.27 4.30
CA MET A 39 -7.13 -12.48 5.36
C MET A 39 -6.60 -11.14 4.83
N GLY A 40 -5.99 -11.13 3.64
CA GLY A 40 -5.48 -9.92 3.03
C GLY A 40 -6.57 -8.90 2.71
N VAL A 41 -7.68 -9.34 2.11
CA VAL A 41 -8.85 -8.49 1.86
C VAL A 41 -9.47 -8.00 3.16
N LEU A 42 -9.64 -8.88 4.16
CA LEU A 42 -10.16 -8.45 5.46
C LEU A 42 -9.27 -7.41 6.12
N VAL A 43 -7.93 -7.57 6.10
CA VAL A 43 -7.00 -6.58 6.64
C VAL A 43 -7.12 -5.25 5.92
N HIS A 44 -7.19 -5.26 4.59
CA HIS A 44 -7.39 -4.06 3.77
C HIS A 44 -8.66 -3.31 4.20
N GLU A 45 -9.81 -3.99 4.22
CA GLU A 45 -11.09 -3.40 4.60
C GLU A 45 -11.10 -2.89 6.04
N MET A 46 -10.45 -3.63 6.94
CA MET A 46 -10.33 -3.25 8.34
C MET A 46 -9.60 -1.91 8.50
N VAL A 47 -8.61 -1.60 7.65
CA VAL A 47 -7.95 -0.28 7.67
C VAL A 47 -8.93 0.86 7.42
N HIS A 48 -9.85 0.70 6.47
CA HIS A 48 -10.86 1.73 6.18
C HIS A 48 -11.79 2.02 7.38
N CYS A 49 -11.92 1.09 8.33
CA CYS A 49 -12.66 1.34 9.57
C CYS A 49 -12.01 2.42 10.46
N TRP A 50 -10.67 2.54 10.45
CA TRP A 50 -9.92 3.46 11.33
C TRP A 50 -9.19 4.58 10.59
N GLN A 51 -9.15 4.53 9.27
CA GLN A 51 -8.47 5.51 8.45
C GLN A 51 -9.26 6.83 8.36
N TRP A 52 -8.54 7.95 8.37
CA TRP A 52 -9.08 9.25 8.06
C TRP A 52 -8.94 9.56 6.58
N ALA A 53 -9.95 10.22 6.00
CA ALA A 53 -9.99 10.55 4.57
C ALA A 53 -9.82 12.05 4.27
N GLY A 54 -9.29 12.85 5.21
CA GLY A 54 -9.10 14.29 5.01
C GLY A 54 -10.43 15.02 4.76
N LEU A 55 -11.47 14.73 5.55
CA LEU A 55 -12.85 15.19 5.30
C LEU A 55 -13.41 14.79 3.92
N GLY A 56 -12.88 13.71 3.32
CA GLY A 56 -13.28 13.22 2.00
C GLY A 56 -12.52 13.85 0.83
N THR A 57 -11.50 14.67 1.10
CA THR A 57 -10.72 15.37 0.05
C THR A 57 -9.38 14.70 -0.26
N ALA A 58 -8.97 13.71 0.53
CA ALA A 58 -7.78 12.93 0.22
C ALA A 58 -7.98 12.11 -1.07
N PRO A 59 -6.94 11.98 -1.91
CA PRO A 59 -7.04 11.21 -3.14
C PRO A 59 -7.36 9.74 -2.84
N GLY A 60 -8.25 9.16 -3.63
CA GLY A 60 -8.72 7.78 -3.43
C GLY A 60 -7.57 6.77 -3.39
N GLY A 61 -6.55 6.91 -4.25
CA GLY A 61 -5.44 5.98 -4.21
C GLY A 61 -4.50 6.13 -3.01
N LEU A 62 -4.44 7.30 -2.36
CA LEU A 62 -3.81 7.38 -1.03
C LEU A 62 -4.60 6.55 -0.01
N ILE A 63 -5.94 6.59 -0.09
CA ILE A 63 -6.81 5.83 0.82
C ILE A 63 -6.60 4.32 0.63
N GLU A 64 -6.74 3.84 -0.60
CA GLU A 64 -6.49 2.44 -0.98
C GLU A 64 -5.05 2.01 -0.70
N GLY A 65 -4.08 2.89 -0.97
CA GLY A 65 -2.66 2.63 -0.78
C GLY A 65 -2.26 2.43 0.68
N VAL A 66 -2.86 3.17 1.62
CA VAL A 66 -2.61 2.95 3.05
C VAL A 66 -3.18 1.59 3.49
N ALA A 67 -4.34 1.19 3.00
CA ALA A 67 -4.91 -0.12 3.28
C ALA A 67 -4.01 -1.26 2.77
N ASP A 68 -3.51 -1.13 1.54
CA ASP A 68 -2.59 -2.12 0.95
C ASP A 68 -1.17 -2.07 1.53
N PHE A 69 -0.70 -0.92 2.02
CA PHE A 69 0.51 -0.84 2.82
C PHE A 69 0.40 -1.69 4.10
N VAL A 70 -0.71 -1.61 4.84
CA VAL A 70 -0.90 -2.43 6.05
C VAL A 70 -0.99 -3.90 5.70
N ARG A 71 -1.72 -4.25 4.62
CA ARG A 71 -1.77 -5.62 4.08
C ARG A 71 -0.37 -6.16 3.74
N LEU A 72 0.46 -5.33 3.11
CA LEU A 72 1.85 -5.66 2.80
C LEU A 72 2.67 -5.91 4.08
N LYS A 73 2.60 -5.01 5.06
CA LYS A 73 3.30 -5.14 6.35
C LYS A 73 2.85 -6.35 7.17
N ALA A 74 1.61 -6.80 6.97
CA ALA A 74 1.08 -8.03 7.56
C ALA A 74 1.58 -9.32 6.86
N GLY A 75 2.38 -9.21 5.80
CA GLY A 75 2.85 -10.36 5.02
C GLY A 75 1.77 -10.99 4.14
N LEU A 76 0.74 -10.22 3.77
CA LEU A 76 -0.45 -10.69 3.03
C LEU A 76 -0.53 -10.13 1.60
N SER A 77 0.60 -9.65 1.06
CA SER A 77 0.67 -9.19 -0.33
C SER A 77 0.43 -10.35 -1.31
N PRO A 78 -0.52 -10.23 -2.26
CA PRO A 78 -0.71 -11.18 -3.34
C PRO A 78 0.57 -11.47 -4.14
N PRO A 79 0.78 -12.71 -4.61
CA PRO A 79 2.00 -13.08 -5.34
C PRO A 79 2.24 -12.32 -6.65
N HIS A 80 1.19 -11.72 -7.23
CA HIS A 80 1.27 -10.98 -8.48
C HIS A 80 1.62 -9.50 -8.28
N TRP A 81 1.74 -9.03 -7.04
CA TRP A 81 2.09 -7.66 -6.74
C TRP A 81 3.54 -7.34 -7.11
N LYS A 82 3.78 -6.12 -7.58
CA LYS A 82 5.09 -5.67 -8.07
C LYS A 82 5.41 -4.27 -7.59
N LYS A 83 6.69 -4.05 -7.30
CA LYS A 83 7.24 -2.72 -7.05
C LYS A 83 7.46 -2.02 -8.38
N GLU A 84 6.74 -0.95 -8.61
CA GLU A 84 6.83 -0.16 -9.84
C GLU A 84 6.50 1.31 -9.56
N ALA A 85 7.03 2.21 -10.39
CA ALA A 85 6.89 3.65 -10.21
C ALA A 85 6.50 4.38 -11.52
N GLY A 86 5.68 3.73 -12.34
CA GLY A 86 5.14 4.33 -13.56
C GLY A 86 3.73 4.87 -13.35
N GLY A 87 3.42 6.04 -13.89
CA GLY A 87 2.13 6.70 -13.65
C GLY A 87 2.13 7.52 -12.36
N ASP A 88 0.93 7.72 -11.81
CA ASP A 88 0.67 8.61 -10.69
C ASP A 88 0.88 7.91 -9.34
N TRP A 89 1.49 8.62 -8.38
CA TRP A 89 1.82 8.05 -7.07
C TRP A 89 0.57 7.57 -6.29
N ASP A 90 -0.60 8.14 -6.58
CA ASP A 90 -1.90 7.83 -6.00
C ASP A 90 -2.78 6.97 -6.92
N ALA A 91 -2.17 6.09 -7.72
CA ALA A 91 -2.92 5.07 -8.47
C ALA A 91 -3.60 4.01 -7.58
N GLY A 92 -3.29 3.99 -6.27
CA GLY A 92 -3.91 3.12 -5.28
C GLY A 92 -3.30 1.73 -5.19
N TYR A 93 -3.92 0.91 -4.35
CA TYR A 93 -3.58 -0.49 -4.14
C TYR A 93 -2.07 -0.73 -3.92
N GLN A 94 -1.52 -1.80 -4.50
CA GLN A 94 -0.08 -2.14 -4.48
C GLN A 94 0.85 -0.99 -4.87
N HIS A 95 0.41 -0.12 -5.79
CA HIS A 95 1.25 0.90 -6.41
C HIS A 95 1.62 1.95 -5.36
N THR A 96 0.59 2.51 -4.73
CA THR A 96 0.75 3.43 -3.61
C THR A 96 1.19 2.69 -2.34
N GLY A 97 0.82 1.42 -2.16
CA GLY A 97 1.23 0.61 -1.01
C GLY A 97 2.75 0.41 -0.91
N TYR A 98 3.41 0.07 -2.02
CA TYR A 98 4.88 -0.06 -2.06
C TYR A 98 5.59 1.29 -1.99
N PHE A 99 5.00 2.36 -2.54
CA PHE A 99 5.50 3.72 -2.32
C PHE A 99 5.57 4.05 -0.83
N LEU A 100 4.47 3.79 -0.11
CA LEU A 100 4.37 4.07 1.31
C LEU A 100 5.31 3.19 2.15
N GLU A 101 5.57 1.94 1.73
CA GLU A 101 6.63 1.10 2.31
C GLU A 101 8.01 1.77 2.17
N TRP A 102 8.33 2.28 0.98
CA TRP A 102 9.58 2.98 0.74
C TRP A 102 9.67 4.29 1.57
N VAL A 103 8.58 5.06 1.66
CA VAL A 103 8.50 6.25 2.53
C VAL A 103 8.79 5.87 3.98
N GLU A 104 8.19 4.79 4.50
CA GLU A 104 8.47 4.31 5.85
C GLU A 104 9.94 3.89 6.02
N GLY A 105 10.52 3.18 5.06
CA GLY A 105 11.94 2.83 5.08
C GLY A 105 12.87 4.04 5.11
N ARG A 106 12.48 5.14 4.46
CA ARG A 106 13.28 6.38 4.36
C ARG A 106 13.12 7.31 5.57
N PHE A 107 11.91 7.43 6.10
CA PHE A 107 11.56 8.41 7.14
C PHE A 107 11.26 7.78 8.52
N GLY A 108 11.45 6.47 8.64
CA GLY A 108 11.33 5.71 9.86
C GLY A 108 9.94 5.09 10.06
N GLU A 109 9.91 4.05 10.90
CA GLU A 109 8.70 3.35 11.32
C GLU A 109 7.64 4.32 11.84
N GLY A 110 6.38 4.12 11.43
CA GLY A 110 5.27 5.00 11.80
C GLY A 110 5.07 6.18 10.85
N SER A 111 5.84 6.30 9.76
CA SER A 111 5.62 7.34 8.75
C SER A 111 4.22 7.30 8.14
N VAL A 112 3.70 6.12 7.82
CA VAL A 112 2.33 5.97 7.29
C VAL A 112 1.27 6.23 8.37
N GLN A 113 1.57 5.94 9.64
CA GLN A 113 0.70 6.35 10.75
C GLN A 113 0.61 7.88 10.85
N ARG A 114 1.72 8.61 10.65
CA ARG A 114 1.72 10.08 10.60
C ARG A 114 0.90 10.62 9.42
N VAL A 115 0.96 9.96 8.26
CA VAL A 115 0.10 10.27 7.10
C VAL A 115 -1.38 10.16 7.50
N ASN A 116 -1.82 9.03 8.05
CA ASN A 116 -3.20 8.86 8.51
C ASN A 116 -3.59 9.90 9.58
N ALA A 117 -2.73 10.16 10.57
CA ALA A 117 -2.99 11.15 11.62
C ALA A 117 -3.14 12.57 11.05
N ARG A 118 -2.36 12.92 10.02
CA ARG A 118 -2.42 14.24 9.36
C ARG A 118 -3.74 14.43 8.60
N LEU A 119 -4.40 13.37 8.16
CA LEU A 119 -5.72 13.42 7.51
C LEU A 119 -6.89 13.64 8.50
N ARG A 120 -6.62 13.63 9.82
CA ARG A 120 -7.67 13.75 10.83
C ARG A 120 -8.22 15.19 10.92
N GLY A 121 -9.52 15.33 10.68
CA GLY A 121 -10.28 16.54 11.02
C GLY A 121 -10.00 17.78 10.18
N LYS A 122 -9.37 17.63 9.01
CA LYS A 122 -9.08 18.73 8.07
C LYS A 122 -8.99 18.24 6.64
N GLU A 123 -9.09 19.16 5.69
CA GLU A 123 -8.94 18.88 4.26
C GLU A 123 -7.48 18.53 3.90
N TYR A 124 -7.35 17.75 2.83
CA TYR A 124 -6.08 17.39 2.22
C TYR A 124 -5.64 18.48 1.25
N VAL A 125 -4.43 19.01 1.48
CA VAL A 125 -3.77 19.97 0.60
C VAL A 125 -2.39 19.41 0.30
N GLU A 126 -2.19 18.87 -0.90
CA GLU A 126 -1.04 18.02 -1.26
C GLU A 126 0.32 18.59 -0.84
N GLY A 127 0.65 19.82 -1.28
CA GLY A 127 1.93 20.45 -1.00
C GLY A 127 2.21 20.55 0.51
N GLU A 128 1.33 21.21 1.26
CA GLU A 128 1.46 21.38 2.71
C GLU A 128 1.43 20.05 3.48
N PHE A 129 0.75 19.05 2.93
CA PHE A 129 0.61 17.74 3.54
C PHE A 129 1.95 17.00 3.53
N TRP A 130 2.56 16.82 2.36
CA TRP A 130 3.77 16.03 2.18
C TRP A 130 5.02 16.80 2.63
N GLU A 131 5.12 18.09 2.32
CA GLU A 131 6.23 18.92 2.80
C GLU A 131 6.22 19.02 4.32
N GLY A 132 5.04 19.15 4.93
CA GLY A 132 4.91 19.21 6.39
C GLY A 132 5.25 17.91 7.11
N LEU A 133 5.15 16.76 6.45
CA LEU A 133 5.47 15.45 7.03
C LEU A 133 6.91 15.02 6.78
N PHE A 134 7.44 15.29 5.58
CA PHE A 134 8.69 14.71 5.09
C PHE A 134 9.66 15.73 4.49
N GLY A 135 9.32 17.02 4.51
CA GLY A 135 10.15 18.12 3.99
C GLY A 135 10.24 18.18 2.47
N LYS A 136 9.44 17.39 1.74
CA LYS A 136 9.43 17.29 0.27
C LYS A 136 8.00 17.12 -0.24
N GLY A 137 7.73 17.61 -1.44
CA GLY A 137 6.48 17.33 -2.15
C GLY A 137 6.39 15.87 -2.59
N VAL A 138 5.17 15.35 -2.74
CA VAL A 138 4.96 13.92 -3.07
C VAL A 138 5.53 13.51 -4.42
N GLU A 139 5.46 14.38 -5.43
CA GLU A 139 6.05 14.13 -6.74
C GLU A 139 7.57 13.94 -6.67
N GLU A 140 8.23 14.69 -5.79
CA GLU A 140 9.67 14.52 -5.56
C GLU A 140 9.96 13.18 -4.88
N LEU A 141 9.16 12.82 -3.86
CA LEU A 141 9.26 11.53 -3.16
C LEU A 141 9.00 10.36 -4.11
N TRP A 142 8.00 10.48 -4.99
CA TRP A 142 7.65 9.48 -5.99
C TRP A 142 8.77 9.28 -7.01
N ALA A 143 9.34 10.38 -7.51
CA ALA A 143 10.49 10.32 -8.39
C ALA A 143 11.73 9.70 -7.69
N GLU A 144 11.94 9.97 -6.40
CA GLU A 144 12.99 9.31 -5.59
C GLU A 144 12.74 7.80 -5.46
N TYR A 145 11.50 7.39 -5.19
CA TYR A 145 11.12 5.98 -5.15
C TYR A 145 11.40 5.29 -6.49
N GLY A 146 10.98 5.89 -7.62
CA GLY A 146 11.25 5.35 -8.94
C GLY A 146 12.74 5.23 -9.29
N ARG A 147 13.58 6.15 -8.79
CA ARG A 147 15.05 6.02 -8.89
C ARG A 147 15.58 4.86 -8.03
N SER A 148 15.06 4.70 -6.82
CA SER A 148 15.47 3.62 -5.92
C SER A 148 15.21 2.22 -6.50
N LEU A 149 14.13 2.06 -7.26
CA LEU A 149 13.81 0.79 -7.94
C LEU A 149 14.83 0.43 -9.03
N LYS A 150 15.39 1.44 -9.73
CA LYS A 150 16.40 1.23 -10.77
C LYS A 150 17.73 0.81 -10.15
N ASN A 151 18.14 1.48 -9.08
CA ASN A 151 19.41 1.22 -8.41
C ASN A 151 19.39 -0.10 -7.62
N GLY A 152 18.24 -0.48 -7.06
CA GLY A 152 18.06 -1.79 -6.39
C GLY A 152 18.01 -2.99 -7.35
N GLY A 153 17.87 -2.75 -8.65
CA GLY A 153 17.94 -3.79 -9.69
C GLY A 153 19.37 -4.20 -10.05
N GLU A 154 20.38 -3.39 -9.72
CA GLU A 154 21.79 -3.67 -10.01
C GLU A 154 22.45 -4.57 -8.96
N GLU A 155 21.97 -4.59 -7.71
CA GLU A 155 22.50 -5.48 -6.66
C GLU A 155 21.99 -6.92 -6.74
N ALA A 156 20.96 -7.20 -7.56
CA ALA A 156 20.40 -8.54 -7.74
C ALA A 156 20.93 -9.29 -8.99
N GLY A 157 21.89 -8.72 -9.72
CA GLY A 157 22.29 -9.17 -11.06
C GLY A 157 23.78 -9.44 -11.27
N GLY A 158 24.47 -10.02 -10.28
CA GLY A 158 25.92 -10.25 -10.37
C GLY A 158 26.41 -11.53 -9.70
N VAL A 159 25.99 -12.69 -10.20
CA VAL A 159 26.85 -13.89 -10.16
C VAL A 159 27.14 -14.22 -11.62
N THR A 160 28.34 -13.89 -12.07
CA THR A 160 28.84 -14.32 -13.38
C THR A 160 29.29 -15.78 -13.29
N ASP A 161 29.07 -16.55 -14.36
CA ASP A 161 29.41 -17.98 -14.50
C ASP A 161 30.92 -18.32 -14.33
N GLU A 162 31.77 -17.36 -13.95
CA GLU A 162 33.20 -17.56 -13.74
C GLU A 162 33.57 -18.00 -12.30
N GLU A 163 32.65 -17.95 -11.33
CA GLU A 163 32.92 -18.37 -9.94
C GLU A 163 32.59 -19.85 -9.61
N LEU A 164 32.19 -20.65 -10.61
CA LEU A 164 31.86 -22.07 -10.43
C LEU A 164 33.03 -23.05 -10.68
N VAL A 165 34.25 -22.56 -10.94
CA VAL A 165 35.43 -23.42 -11.24
C VAL A 165 36.54 -23.27 -10.20
N LEU A 166 36.23 -23.28 -8.90
CA LEU A 166 37.26 -23.44 -7.85
C LEU A 166 36.88 -24.33 -6.66
N VAL A 167 35.78 -25.09 -6.74
CA VAL A 167 35.42 -26.04 -5.67
C VAL A 167 35.15 -27.44 -6.22
N GLU A 168 36.12 -28.01 -6.94
CA GLU A 168 36.31 -29.46 -6.97
C GLU A 168 37.82 -29.76 -6.90
N ARG A 169 38.29 -30.05 -5.69
CA ARG A 169 39.44 -30.91 -5.44
C ARG A 169 38.96 -32.12 -4.66
#